data_AF-A0A942LB18-F1
#
_entry.id   AF-A0A942LB18-F1
#
_cell.length_a   1.000
_cell.length_b   1.000
_cell.length_c   1.000
_cell.angle_alpha   90.00
_cell.angle_beta   90.00
_cell.angle_gamma   90.00
#
_symmetry.space_group_name_H-M   'P 1'
#
loop_
_entity.id
_entity.type
_entity.pdbx_description
1 polymer ?
#
loop_
_entity_poly.entity_id
_entity_poly.type
_entity_poly.pdbx_seq_one_letter_code
_entity_poly.pdbx_strand_id
1 'polypeptide(L)'
;MNTPTDQDASPTGAADATTTEATADAQRRIHEQQDARDQAKNEQPQPPKQAGASGSTQEARPAVQTGKRDEPDALPAQHLDPSGQEADLELAPRFRAPEYKGSGKLAGFSALITGGDSGIGRAVAVLFAREGADVAIVYLSSVDDAEETRQHVEAEGRRCLVLQGDVKDPAFCQQAVERTTAEFGGLDVLVNNAAFQKHAESIEDVDDERLRETWETNVGGYFRMARAAVPFMKAGASIINTGSVTGLKGSAHLLDYSATKGAIHAFTKSLASNLIDKGIRVNAVAPGPVWTPLNPADQPAEQVAEFGKNSDMKRPAQPEELSPAYVFLASPACASYITGIVLPVTGSVAAI
;
A
#
# COMPACT_ATOMS: atom_id res chain seq x y z
N MET A 1 -52.17 -17.12 -29.69
CA MET A 1 -51.72 -17.46 -28.32
C MET A 1 -50.20 -17.47 -28.32
N ASN A 2 -49.61 -16.95 -27.25
CA ASN A 2 -48.18 -16.88 -26.91
C ASN A 2 -47.37 -15.71 -27.47
N THR A 3 -47.46 -14.60 -26.74
CA THR A 3 -46.34 -13.69 -26.45
C THR A 3 -45.54 -14.26 -25.28
N PRO A 4 -44.20 -14.36 -25.34
CA PRO A 4 -43.37 -14.54 -24.15
C PRO A 4 -42.98 -13.19 -23.56
N THR A 5 -43.05 -13.16 -22.24
CA THR A 5 -42.81 -12.09 -21.29
C THR A 5 -41.35 -11.69 -21.11
N ASP A 6 -41.20 -10.45 -20.67
CA ASP A 6 -40.05 -9.67 -20.24
C ASP A 6 -38.85 -10.43 -19.63
N GLN A 7 -37.68 -9.90 -20.01
CA GLN A 7 -36.38 -10.19 -19.42
C GLN A 7 -36.29 -9.57 -18.02
N ASP A 8 -35.95 -10.41 -17.06
CA ASP A 8 -35.59 -10.07 -15.69
C ASP A 8 -34.21 -9.37 -15.69
N ALA A 9 -34.18 -8.09 -15.34
CA ALA A 9 -32.96 -7.33 -15.13
C ALA A 9 -32.53 -7.51 -13.67
N SER A 10 -31.52 -8.35 -13.44
CA SER A 10 -30.91 -8.56 -12.12
C SER A 10 -30.28 -7.27 -11.57
N PRO A 11 -30.48 -6.91 -10.28
CA PRO A 11 -29.84 -5.76 -9.65
C PRO A 11 -28.53 -6.19 -8.97
N THR A 12 -27.38 -5.97 -9.61
CA THR A 12 -26.06 -6.36 -9.04
C THR A 12 -25.24 -5.19 -8.48
N GLY A 13 -25.84 -4.03 -8.21
CA GLY A 13 -25.10 -2.83 -7.76
C GLY A 13 -25.27 -2.43 -6.29
N ALA A 14 -26.23 -2.97 -5.55
CA ALA A 14 -26.65 -2.38 -4.27
C ALA A 14 -26.08 -3.06 -3.01
N ALA A 15 -25.63 -4.31 -3.09
CA ALA A 15 -25.13 -5.06 -1.92
C ALA A 15 -23.66 -4.78 -1.57
N ASP A 16 -22.90 -4.18 -2.49
CA ASP A 16 -21.43 -4.04 -2.40
C ASP A 16 -21.00 -2.69 -1.80
N ALA A 17 -21.76 -1.63 -2.09
CA ALA A 17 -21.54 -0.28 -1.56
C ALA A 17 -21.70 -0.24 -0.03
N THR A 18 -22.69 -0.98 0.51
CA THR A 18 -22.97 -1.03 1.96
C THR A 18 -21.85 -1.67 2.76
N THR A 19 -21.13 -2.65 2.20
CA THR A 19 -20.02 -3.33 2.89
C THR A 19 -18.77 -2.47 2.88
N THR A 20 -18.50 -1.79 1.77
CA THR A 20 -17.37 -0.88 1.61
C THR A 20 -17.48 0.33 2.54
N GLU A 21 -18.66 0.96 2.60
CA GLU A 21 -18.94 2.08 3.50
C GLU A 21 -18.83 1.65 4.97
N ALA A 22 -19.38 0.49 5.33
CA ALA A 22 -19.27 -0.05 6.67
C ALA A 22 -17.82 -0.33 7.11
N THR A 23 -16.97 -0.83 6.21
CA THR A 23 -15.54 -1.01 6.50
C THR A 23 -14.84 0.34 6.67
N ALA A 24 -15.09 1.31 5.79
CA ALA A 24 -14.53 2.65 5.93
C ALA A 24 -14.95 3.31 7.27
N ASP A 25 -16.22 3.17 7.65
CA ASP A 25 -16.74 3.65 8.95
C ASP A 25 -16.10 2.93 10.14
N ALA A 26 -15.88 1.62 10.05
CA ALA A 26 -15.21 0.86 11.10
C ALA A 26 -13.75 1.32 11.27
N GLN A 27 -13.02 1.50 10.16
CA GLN A 27 -11.65 2.00 10.18
C GLN A 27 -11.57 3.42 10.78
N ARG A 28 -12.46 4.33 10.36
CA ARG A 28 -12.57 5.68 10.94
C ARG A 28 -12.80 5.63 12.45
N ARG A 29 -13.75 4.83 12.89
CA ARG A 29 -14.09 4.69 14.31
C ARG A 29 -12.94 4.13 15.14
N ILE A 30 -12.23 3.12 14.64
CA ILE A 30 -11.04 2.56 15.32
C ILE A 30 -9.97 3.64 15.48
N HIS A 31 -9.74 4.45 14.45
CA HIS A 31 -8.80 5.56 14.53
C HIS A 31 -9.23 6.60 15.56
N GLU A 32 -10.47 7.10 15.48
CA GLU A 32 -11.01 8.10 16.42
C GLU A 32 -10.96 7.63 17.88
N GLN A 33 -11.30 6.35 18.13
CA GLN A 33 -11.24 5.77 19.48
C GLN A 33 -9.82 5.73 20.02
N GLN A 34 -8.83 5.38 19.18
CA GLN A 34 -7.43 5.38 19.59
C GLN A 34 -6.93 6.80 19.84
N ASP A 35 -7.24 7.75 18.95
CA ASP A 35 -6.82 9.15 19.11
C ASP A 35 -7.38 9.75 20.41
N ALA A 36 -8.64 9.43 20.75
CA ALA A 36 -9.25 9.82 22.02
C ALA A 36 -8.56 9.17 23.24
N ARG A 37 -8.15 7.90 23.15
CA ARG A 37 -7.39 7.21 24.22
C ARG A 37 -6.03 7.88 24.44
N ASP A 38 -5.33 8.22 23.36
CA ASP A 38 -4.00 8.82 23.41
C ASP A 38 -4.05 10.27 23.96
N GLN A 39 -5.06 11.05 23.57
CA GLN A 39 -5.32 12.37 24.15
C GLN A 39 -5.61 12.29 25.66
N ALA A 40 -6.48 11.37 26.08
CA ALA A 40 -6.83 11.20 27.50
C ALA A 40 -5.65 10.77 28.38
N LYS A 41 -4.68 10.02 27.82
CA LYS A 41 -3.44 9.64 28.53
C LYS A 41 -2.47 10.81 28.66
N ASN A 42 -2.39 11.68 27.64
CA ASN A 42 -1.53 12.86 27.68
C ASN A 42 -2.01 13.96 28.64
N GLU A 43 -3.30 13.99 28.98
CA GLU A 43 -3.87 14.92 29.97
C GLU A 43 -3.64 14.46 31.43
N GLN A 44 -3.20 13.23 31.67
CA GLN A 44 -2.82 12.75 33.01
C GLN A 44 -1.37 13.16 33.35
N PRO A 45 -1.08 13.60 34.59
CA PRO A 45 0.27 14.02 34.97
C PRO A 45 1.27 12.87 34.85
N GLN A 46 2.08 12.90 33.79
CA GLN A 46 3.16 11.94 33.59
C GLN A 46 4.28 12.19 34.63
N PRO A 47 4.89 11.13 35.19
CA PRO A 47 6.11 11.28 35.97
C PRO A 47 7.21 11.92 35.10
N PRO A 48 8.13 12.71 35.67
CA PRO A 48 9.13 13.42 34.90
C PRO A 48 9.92 12.46 34.01
N LYS A 49 9.91 12.72 32.69
CA LYS A 49 10.75 12.00 31.72
C LYS A 49 12.18 11.99 32.26
N GLN A 50 12.73 10.80 32.51
CA GLN A 50 14.16 10.69 32.80
C GLN A 50 14.92 11.18 31.56
N ALA A 51 15.57 12.34 31.70
CA ALA A 51 16.53 12.82 30.73
C ALA A 51 17.67 11.81 30.67
N GLY A 52 17.61 10.91 29.69
CA GLY A 52 18.75 10.10 29.28
C GLY A 52 19.85 11.05 28.83
N ALA A 53 20.89 11.18 29.64
CA ALA A 53 22.10 11.90 29.27
C ALA A 53 22.84 11.13 28.17
N SER A 54 22.76 11.62 26.94
CA SER A 54 23.83 11.45 25.95
C SER A 54 24.10 12.80 25.29
N GLY A 55 25.02 13.54 25.92
CA GLY A 55 25.64 14.69 25.31
C GLY A 55 26.52 14.24 24.15
N SER A 56 26.05 14.49 22.93
CA SER A 56 26.91 14.95 21.85
C SER A 56 26.09 15.86 20.95
N THR A 57 26.43 17.15 20.91
CA THR A 57 26.11 18.05 19.81
C THR A 57 26.82 17.54 18.55
N GLN A 58 26.28 16.48 17.95
CA GLN A 58 26.55 16.17 16.56
C GLN A 58 25.70 17.14 15.76
N GLU A 59 26.32 17.99 14.95
CA GLU A 59 25.61 18.77 13.94
C GLU A 59 24.64 17.84 13.20
N ALA A 60 23.36 18.20 13.15
CA ALA A 60 22.36 17.43 12.43
C ALA A 60 22.82 17.31 10.97
N ARG A 61 23.17 16.09 10.55
CA ARG A 61 23.59 15.85 9.17
C ARG A 61 22.43 16.18 8.24
N PRO A 62 22.67 16.89 7.13
CA PRO A 62 21.61 17.25 6.19
C PRO A 62 20.98 16.01 5.56
N ALA A 63 19.75 16.17 5.07
CA ALA A 63 19.07 15.14 4.28
C ALA A 63 19.90 14.72 3.06
N VAL A 64 20.03 13.40 2.88
CA VAL A 64 20.80 12.84 1.77
C VAL A 64 19.92 12.78 0.54
N GLN A 65 20.37 13.43 -0.52
CA GLN A 65 19.74 13.42 -1.84
C GLN A 65 20.60 12.60 -2.80
N THR A 66 19.99 11.65 -3.51
CA THR A 66 20.68 10.74 -4.45
C THR A 66 20.12 10.83 -5.86
N GLY A 67 18.98 11.50 -6.03
CA GLY A 67 18.36 11.80 -7.31
C GLY A 67 18.91 13.09 -7.92
N LYS A 68 18.50 13.38 -9.16
CA LYS A 68 18.77 14.67 -9.82
C LYS A 68 17.89 15.80 -9.29
N ARG A 69 16.76 15.44 -8.68
CA ARG A 69 15.80 16.34 -8.05
C ARG A 69 15.87 16.10 -6.55
N ASP A 70 15.88 17.20 -5.79
CA ASP A 70 15.83 17.12 -4.34
C ASP A 70 14.42 16.75 -3.87
N GLU A 71 14.34 15.72 -3.04
CA GLU A 71 13.10 15.30 -2.41
C GLU A 71 12.81 16.07 -1.12
N PRO A 72 11.53 16.29 -0.76
CA PRO A 72 11.17 17.00 0.45
C PRO A 72 11.76 16.31 1.68
N ASP A 73 12.45 17.08 2.50
CA ASP A 73 13.07 16.66 3.76
C ASP A 73 12.44 17.33 5.00
N ALA A 74 11.67 18.40 4.80
CA ALA A 74 10.78 19.00 5.78
C ALA A 74 9.33 18.66 5.45
N LEU A 75 8.64 18.07 6.42
CA LEU A 75 7.21 17.76 6.33
C LEU A 75 6.40 18.77 7.16
N PRO A 76 5.20 19.16 6.68
CA PRO A 76 4.30 20.00 7.45
C PRO A 76 3.83 19.24 8.71
N ALA A 77 3.64 19.99 9.81
CA ALA A 77 2.98 19.45 10.99
C ALA A 77 1.47 19.43 10.73
N GLN A 78 0.95 18.28 10.31
CA GLN A 78 -0.46 18.11 9.96
C GLN A 78 -0.98 16.76 10.48
N HIS A 79 -2.27 16.70 10.81
CA HIS A 79 -2.99 15.48 11.12
C HIS A 79 -4.24 15.45 10.25
N LEU A 80 -4.48 14.34 9.55
CA LEU A 80 -5.64 14.18 8.69
C LEU A 80 -6.75 13.43 9.40
N ASP A 81 -7.98 13.62 8.93
CA ASP A 81 -9.09 12.73 9.27
C ASP A 81 -8.71 11.27 8.91
N PRO A 82 -9.15 10.27 9.68
CA PRO A 82 -8.88 8.86 9.41
C PRO A 82 -9.23 8.36 8.00
N SER A 83 -10.15 9.03 7.30
CA SER A 83 -10.44 8.76 5.88
C SER A 83 -9.30 9.13 4.92
N GLY A 84 -8.38 10.00 5.35
CA GLY A 84 -7.05 10.25 4.78
C GLY A 84 -6.97 10.32 3.27
N GLN A 85 -7.52 11.38 2.65
CA GLN A 85 -7.35 11.61 1.21
C GLN A 85 -5.96 12.19 0.92
N GLU A 86 -5.34 11.77 -0.19
CA GLU A 86 -4.05 12.33 -0.60
C GLU A 86 -4.16 13.80 -0.98
N ALA A 87 -5.30 14.19 -1.55
CA ALA A 87 -5.61 15.57 -1.89
C ALA A 87 -5.59 16.54 -0.70
N ASP A 88 -5.80 16.05 0.53
CA ASP A 88 -5.83 16.87 1.74
C ASP A 88 -4.45 17.14 2.35
N LEU A 89 -3.39 16.51 1.82
CA LEU A 89 -2.02 16.74 2.30
C LEU A 89 -1.51 18.12 1.89
N GLU A 90 -1.07 18.93 2.87
CA GLU A 90 -0.42 20.22 2.60
C GLU A 90 0.79 20.09 1.67
N LEU A 91 1.53 18.98 1.83
CA LEU A 91 2.59 18.59 0.91
C LEU A 91 2.12 17.37 0.11
N ALA A 92 1.75 17.60 -1.15
CA ALA A 92 1.38 16.52 -2.08
C ALA A 92 2.54 15.52 -2.25
N PRO A 93 2.29 14.20 -2.07
CA PRO A 93 3.28 13.17 -2.36
C PRO A 93 3.71 13.20 -3.83
N ARG A 94 5.00 12.95 -4.07
CA ARG A 94 5.52 12.85 -5.43
C ARG A 94 5.43 11.41 -5.92
N PHE A 95 4.63 11.18 -6.95
CA PHE A 95 4.34 9.84 -7.48
C PHE A 95 4.65 9.71 -8.99
N ARG A 96 5.05 10.79 -9.67
CA ARG A 96 5.14 10.83 -11.15
C ARG A 96 6.49 10.37 -11.69
N ALA A 97 7.54 10.37 -10.88
CA ALA A 97 8.90 9.97 -11.27
C ALA A 97 9.37 10.61 -12.60
N PRO A 98 9.41 11.95 -12.76
CA PRO A 98 9.63 12.59 -14.06
C PRO A 98 10.98 12.23 -14.73
N GLU A 99 11.99 11.85 -13.94
CA GLU A 99 13.30 11.41 -14.46
C GLU A 99 13.31 9.95 -14.95
N TYR A 100 12.28 9.17 -14.64
CA TYR A 100 12.16 7.78 -15.06
C TYR A 100 11.64 7.68 -16.49
N LYS A 101 12.45 7.08 -17.38
CA LYS A 101 12.10 6.85 -18.79
C LYS A 101 11.66 5.41 -18.99
N GLY A 102 10.41 5.22 -19.40
CA GLY A 102 9.87 3.90 -19.76
C GLY A 102 10.68 3.24 -20.88
N SER A 103 10.82 1.93 -20.80
CA SER A 103 11.57 1.12 -21.77
C SER A 103 10.79 -0.10 -22.28
N GLY A 104 9.48 -0.14 -22.04
CA GLY A 104 8.59 -1.22 -22.46
C GLY A 104 8.77 -2.50 -21.66
N LYS A 105 9.24 -2.43 -20.41
CA LYS A 105 9.53 -3.61 -19.56
C LYS A 105 8.31 -4.44 -19.22
N LEU A 106 7.13 -3.83 -19.31
CA LEU A 106 5.82 -4.42 -19.03
C LEU A 106 4.89 -4.24 -20.24
N ALA A 107 5.45 -4.10 -21.45
CA ALA A 107 4.67 -3.88 -22.65
C ALA A 107 3.66 -5.02 -22.87
N GLY A 108 2.37 -4.66 -22.91
CA GLY A 108 1.28 -5.60 -23.10
C GLY A 108 0.87 -6.38 -21.84
N PHE A 109 1.44 -6.06 -20.67
CA PHE A 109 1.05 -6.68 -19.42
C PHE A 109 -0.26 -6.12 -18.90
N SER A 110 -0.98 -6.92 -18.13
CA SER A 110 -2.15 -6.52 -17.35
C SER A 110 -1.84 -6.61 -15.87
N ALA A 111 -2.02 -5.52 -15.12
CA ALA A 111 -1.72 -5.45 -13.70
C ALA A 111 -2.97 -5.14 -12.85
N LEU A 112 -3.04 -5.73 -11.65
CA LEU A 112 -4.04 -5.42 -10.63
C LEU A 112 -3.34 -4.98 -9.35
N ILE A 113 -3.65 -3.79 -8.85
CA ILE A 113 -2.98 -3.16 -7.70
C ILE A 113 -4.02 -2.82 -6.63
N THR A 114 -3.90 -3.39 -5.43
CA THR A 114 -4.76 -3.01 -4.30
C THR A 114 -4.23 -1.80 -3.54
N GLY A 115 -5.09 -0.89 -3.12
CA GLY A 115 -4.69 0.42 -2.59
C GLY A 115 -3.94 1.22 -3.65
N GLY A 116 -4.44 1.18 -4.89
CA GLY A 116 -3.79 1.80 -6.05
C GLY A 116 -4.17 3.27 -6.24
N ASP A 117 -5.12 3.79 -5.47
CA ASP A 117 -5.63 5.15 -5.51
C ASP A 117 -4.63 6.21 -5.02
N SER A 118 -3.72 5.85 -4.12
CA SER A 118 -2.84 6.80 -3.44
C SER A 118 -1.46 6.20 -3.10
N GLY A 119 -0.55 7.05 -2.65
CA GLY A 119 0.76 6.73 -2.13
C GLY A 119 1.59 5.84 -3.06
N ILE A 120 2.14 4.77 -2.48
CA ILE A 120 2.98 3.80 -3.20
C ILE A 120 2.18 3.14 -4.34
N GLY A 121 0.92 2.78 -4.10
CA GLY A 121 0.09 2.13 -5.11
C GLY A 121 -0.13 3.00 -6.34
N ARG A 122 -0.43 4.30 -6.14
CA ARG A 122 -0.55 5.30 -7.21
C ARG A 122 0.75 5.41 -8.02
N ALA A 123 1.89 5.56 -7.35
CA ALA A 123 3.18 5.65 -8.03
C ALA A 123 3.49 4.38 -8.85
N VAL A 124 3.17 3.20 -8.31
CA VAL A 124 3.33 1.92 -9.03
C VAL A 124 2.40 1.84 -10.23
N ALA A 125 1.13 2.25 -10.10
CA ALA A 125 0.17 2.27 -11.20
C ALA A 125 0.67 3.14 -12.37
N VAL A 126 1.10 4.37 -12.08
CA VAL A 126 1.63 5.29 -13.09
C VAL A 126 2.90 4.74 -13.74
N LEU A 127 3.84 4.18 -12.97
CA LEU A 127 5.08 3.66 -13.55
C LEU A 127 4.88 2.36 -14.33
N PHE A 128 3.92 1.51 -13.94
CA PHE A 128 3.53 0.34 -14.72
C PHE A 128 2.93 0.74 -16.07
N ALA A 129 2.07 1.76 -16.07
CA ALA A 129 1.51 2.34 -17.29
C ALA A 129 2.61 2.87 -18.22
N ARG A 130 3.56 3.64 -17.67
CA ARG A 130 4.73 4.14 -18.41
C ARG A 130 5.61 3.03 -19.00
N GLU A 131 5.65 1.86 -18.36
CA GLU A 131 6.35 0.68 -18.86
C GLU A 131 5.51 -0.21 -19.81
N GLY A 132 4.28 0.21 -20.10
CA GLY A 132 3.43 -0.36 -21.15
C GLY A 132 2.32 -1.31 -20.68
N ALA A 133 2.03 -1.36 -19.37
CA ALA A 133 0.99 -2.22 -18.82
C ALA A 133 -0.37 -1.52 -18.76
N ASP A 134 -1.46 -2.25 -19.01
CA ASP A 134 -2.79 -1.81 -18.59
C ASP A 134 -2.97 -2.10 -17.08
N VAL A 135 -3.63 -1.19 -16.36
CA VAL A 135 -3.63 -1.19 -14.89
C VAL A 135 -5.04 -1.13 -14.32
N ALA A 136 -5.39 -2.09 -13.49
CA ALA A 136 -6.56 -2.05 -12.63
C ALA A 136 -6.13 -1.64 -11.22
N ILE A 137 -6.84 -0.68 -10.63
CA ILE A 137 -6.62 -0.26 -9.24
C ILE A 137 -7.85 -0.62 -8.41
N VAL A 138 -7.59 -1.16 -7.22
CA VAL A 138 -8.60 -1.38 -6.17
C VAL A 138 -8.40 -0.33 -5.08
N TYR A 139 -9.50 0.24 -4.60
CA TYR A 139 -9.53 1.23 -3.52
C TYR A 139 -10.78 1.06 -2.66
N LEU A 140 -10.75 1.60 -1.44
CA LEU A 140 -11.87 1.48 -0.50
C LEU A 140 -12.86 2.64 -0.65
N SER A 141 -12.44 3.89 -0.39
CA SER A 141 -13.39 5.01 -0.33
C SER A 141 -12.93 6.33 -0.98
N SER A 142 -11.64 6.50 -1.28
CA SER A 142 -11.09 7.74 -1.88
C SER A 142 -11.32 7.82 -3.39
N VAL A 143 -12.55 8.19 -3.80
CA VAL A 143 -12.96 8.24 -5.22
C VAL A 143 -12.12 9.24 -6.02
N ASP A 144 -11.88 10.43 -5.50
CA ASP A 144 -11.14 11.49 -6.21
C ASP A 144 -9.68 11.08 -6.43
N ASP A 145 -9.04 10.45 -5.44
CA ASP A 145 -7.69 9.91 -5.53
C ASP A 145 -7.57 8.78 -6.57
N ALA A 146 -8.57 7.89 -6.61
CA ALA A 146 -8.63 6.82 -7.59
C ALA A 146 -8.80 7.37 -9.02
N GLU A 147 -9.60 8.42 -9.18
CA GLU A 147 -9.83 9.10 -10.45
C GLU A 147 -8.59 9.87 -10.92
N GLU A 148 -7.87 10.55 -10.03
CA GLU A 148 -6.58 11.18 -10.35
C GLU A 148 -5.57 10.13 -10.83
N THR A 149 -5.49 8.98 -10.15
CA THR A 149 -4.63 7.88 -10.58
C THR A 149 -5.02 7.38 -11.97
N ARG A 150 -6.32 7.22 -12.23
CA ARG A 150 -6.86 6.81 -13.55
C ARG A 150 -6.37 7.74 -14.65
N GLN A 151 -6.50 9.04 -14.45
CA GLN A 151 -6.08 10.06 -15.40
C GLN A 151 -4.57 10.00 -15.68
N HIS A 152 -3.75 9.76 -14.65
CA HIS A 152 -2.30 9.62 -14.84
C HIS A 152 -1.90 8.34 -15.57
N VAL A 153 -2.57 7.21 -15.32
CA VAL A 153 -2.36 5.96 -16.08
C VAL A 153 -2.75 6.17 -17.55
N GLU A 154 -3.90 6.80 -17.81
CA GLU A 154 -4.38 7.09 -19.15
C GLU A 154 -3.48 8.08 -19.90
N ALA A 155 -2.88 9.05 -19.20
CA ALA A 155 -1.92 9.98 -19.76
C ALA A 155 -0.61 9.31 -20.22
N GLU A 156 -0.24 8.16 -19.66
CA GLU A 156 0.87 7.31 -20.14
C GLU A 156 0.46 6.44 -21.35
N GLY A 157 -0.79 6.56 -21.83
CA GLY A 157 -1.32 5.89 -23.02
C GLY A 157 -1.82 4.47 -22.78
N ARG A 158 -2.10 4.10 -21.52
CA ARG A 158 -2.58 2.77 -21.13
C ARG A 158 -4.00 2.82 -20.59
N ARG A 159 -4.68 1.67 -20.56
CA ARG A 159 -6.03 1.59 -20.00
C ARG A 159 -5.99 1.52 -18.48
N CYS A 160 -6.95 2.16 -17.85
CA CYS A 160 -7.11 2.07 -16.40
C CYS A 160 -8.52 1.60 -16.00
N LEU A 161 -8.60 0.57 -15.16
CA LEU A 161 -9.85 0.08 -14.58
C LEU A 161 -9.88 0.42 -13.08
N VAL A 162 -10.91 1.14 -12.66
CA VAL A 162 -11.09 1.56 -11.27
C VAL A 162 -12.13 0.67 -10.58
N LEU A 163 -11.75 0.04 -9.47
CA LEU A 163 -12.54 -0.96 -8.75
C LEU A 163 -12.69 -0.57 -7.28
N GLN A 164 -13.85 -0.08 -6.90
CA GLN A 164 -14.15 0.19 -5.50
C GLN A 164 -14.56 -1.10 -4.78
N GLY A 165 -13.93 -1.39 -3.65
CA GLY A 165 -14.40 -2.44 -2.75
C GLY A 165 -13.37 -2.87 -1.70
N ASP A 166 -13.78 -3.81 -0.86
CA ASP A 166 -13.03 -4.23 0.32
C ASP A 166 -12.33 -5.57 0.11
N VAL A 167 -11.00 -5.58 0.25
CA VAL A 167 -10.17 -6.78 0.12
C VAL A 167 -10.44 -7.84 1.22
N LYS A 168 -11.15 -7.49 2.29
CA LYS A 168 -11.64 -8.43 3.29
C LYS A 168 -12.75 -9.33 2.74
N ASP A 169 -13.50 -8.88 1.72
CA ASP A 169 -14.57 -9.67 1.10
C ASP A 169 -14.00 -10.62 0.02
N PRO A 170 -14.09 -11.94 0.22
CA PRO A 170 -13.65 -12.90 -0.79
C PRO A 170 -14.45 -12.82 -2.10
N ALA A 171 -15.72 -12.40 -2.08
CA ALA A 171 -16.53 -12.25 -3.29
C ALA A 171 -16.04 -11.06 -4.12
N PHE A 172 -15.80 -9.92 -3.49
CA PHE A 172 -15.18 -8.76 -4.13
C PHE A 172 -13.80 -9.11 -4.72
N CYS A 173 -12.91 -9.77 -3.97
CA CYS A 173 -11.60 -10.17 -4.48
C CYS A 173 -11.69 -11.04 -5.75
N GLN A 174 -12.66 -11.95 -5.80
CA GLN A 174 -12.93 -12.76 -6.99
C GLN A 174 -13.41 -11.89 -8.16
N GLN A 175 -14.39 -11.03 -7.91
CA GLN A 175 -14.97 -10.15 -8.93
C GLN A 175 -13.93 -9.16 -9.49
N ALA A 176 -13.06 -8.61 -8.64
CA ALA A 176 -12.01 -7.68 -9.05
C ALA A 176 -11.03 -8.32 -10.06
N VAL A 177 -10.62 -9.56 -9.79
CA VAL A 177 -9.77 -10.34 -10.70
C VAL A 177 -10.50 -10.69 -11.99
N GLU A 178 -11.76 -11.13 -11.92
CA GLU A 178 -12.56 -11.47 -13.09
C GLU A 178 -12.78 -10.26 -14.00
N ARG A 179 -13.15 -9.11 -13.43
CA ARG A 179 -13.33 -7.86 -14.17
C ARG A 179 -12.03 -7.39 -14.81
N THR A 180 -10.91 -7.45 -14.08
CA THR A 180 -9.59 -7.11 -14.63
C THR A 180 -9.23 -8.01 -15.81
N THR A 181 -9.44 -9.32 -15.66
CA THR A 181 -9.14 -10.30 -16.71
C THR A 181 -10.06 -10.14 -17.92
N ALA A 182 -11.34 -9.83 -17.71
CA ALA A 182 -12.29 -9.58 -18.78
C ALA A 182 -11.96 -8.30 -19.55
N GLU A 183 -11.58 -7.23 -18.86
CA GLU A 183 -11.25 -5.94 -19.45
C GLU A 183 -9.92 -6.00 -20.22
N PHE A 184 -8.89 -6.61 -19.64
CA PHE A 184 -7.54 -6.58 -20.23
C PHE A 184 -7.17 -7.83 -21.02
N GLY A 185 -7.93 -8.92 -20.89
CA GLY A 185 -7.68 -10.20 -21.57
C GLY A 185 -6.72 -11.13 -20.81
N GLY A 186 -6.26 -10.75 -19.63
CA GLY A 186 -5.32 -11.52 -18.81
C GLY A 186 -4.98 -10.84 -17.49
N LEU A 187 -4.14 -11.50 -16.70
CA LEU A 187 -3.52 -10.95 -15.49
C LEU A 187 -2.07 -11.44 -15.39
N ASP A 188 -1.13 -10.52 -15.55
CA ASP A 188 0.31 -10.79 -15.53
C ASP A 188 0.95 -10.36 -14.21
N VAL A 189 0.42 -9.33 -13.57
CA VAL A 189 0.95 -8.81 -12.30
C VAL A 189 -0.15 -8.58 -11.29
N LEU A 190 -0.01 -9.17 -10.10
CA LEU A 190 -0.79 -8.81 -8.92
C LEU A 190 0.11 -8.06 -7.94
N VAL A 191 -0.28 -6.85 -7.55
CA VAL A 191 0.35 -6.09 -6.48
C VAL A 191 -0.61 -6.01 -5.30
N ASN A 192 -0.33 -6.76 -4.24
CA ASN A 192 -1.02 -6.59 -2.98
C ASN A 192 -0.34 -5.45 -2.22
N ASN A 193 -1.04 -4.33 -2.06
CA ASN A 193 -0.50 -3.13 -1.42
C ASN A 193 -1.43 -2.53 -0.36
N ALA A 194 -2.76 -2.65 -0.50
CA ALA A 194 -3.74 -2.17 0.48
C ALA A 194 -3.37 -2.60 1.91
N ALA A 195 -3.47 -1.68 2.86
CA ALA A 195 -3.17 -1.94 4.25
C ALA A 195 -3.95 -1.01 5.18
N PHE A 196 -4.21 -1.48 6.39
CA PHE A 196 -4.66 -0.71 7.54
C PHE A 196 -3.53 -0.65 8.58
N GLN A 197 -3.34 0.53 9.19
CA GLN A 197 -2.45 0.71 10.33
C GLN A 197 -3.03 1.75 11.28
N LYS A 198 -2.71 1.62 12.58
CA LYS A 198 -2.92 2.64 13.59
C LYS A 198 -1.82 2.54 14.65
N HIS A 199 -1.31 3.62 15.23
CA HIS A 199 -0.38 3.57 16.35
C HIS A 199 -1.08 3.12 17.63
N ALA A 200 -0.34 2.51 18.55
CA ALA A 200 -0.77 2.23 19.90
C ALA A 200 0.38 2.50 20.86
N GLU A 201 0.11 3.16 21.99
CA GLU A 201 1.13 3.38 23.03
C GLU A 201 1.41 2.09 23.84
N SER A 202 0.40 1.25 24.02
CA SER A 202 0.48 -0.01 24.76
C SER A 202 -0.19 -1.16 24.00
N ILE A 203 0.22 -2.40 24.31
CA ILE A 203 -0.48 -3.61 23.86
C ILE A 203 -1.95 -3.64 24.33
N GLU A 204 -2.24 -3.02 25.47
CA GLU A 204 -3.60 -2.92 26.03
C GLU A 204 -4.54 -2.05 25.18
N ASP A 205 -3.99 -1.20 24.30
CA ASP A 205 -4.79 -0.35 23.42
C ASP A 205 -5.24 -1.08 22.15
N VAL A 206 -4.64 -2.25 21.84
CA VAL A 206 -4.97 -3.07 20.68
C VAL A 206 -6.09 -4.04 21.06
N ASP A 207 -7.33 -3.62 20.87
CA ASP A 207 -8.49 -4.48 21.09
C ASP A 207 -8.75 -5.47 19.94
N ASP A 208 -9.65 -6.43 20.17
CA ASP A 208 -9.97 -7.51 19.22
C ASP A 208 -10.60 -7.00 17.92
N GLU A 209 -11.31 -5.87 17.96
CA GLU A 209 -11.91 -5.26 16.77
C GLU A 209 -10.80 -4.71 15.86
N ARG A 210 -9.91 -3.88 16.41
CA ARG A 210 -8.73 -3.37 15.71
C ARG A 210 -7.82 -4.49 15.22
N LEU A 211 -7.51 -5.47 16.08
CA LEU A 211 -6.63 -6.58 15.70
C LEU A 211 -7.19 -7.35 14.49
N ARG A 212 -8.50 -7.61 14.49
CA ARG A 212 -9.19 -8.26 13.37
C ARG A 212 -9.14 -7.39 12.12
N GLU A 213 -9.39 -6.10 12.24
CA GLU A 213 -9.35 -5.17 11.10
C GLU A 213 -7.97 -5.16 10.43
N THR A 214 -6.91 -5.00 11.23
CA THR A 214 -5.52 -5.03 10.77
C THR A 214 -5.19 -6.36 10.09
N TRP A 215 -5.59 -7.49 10.69
CA TRP A 215 -5.26 -8.82 10.16
C TRP A 215 -6.02 -9.18 8.88
N GLU A 216 -7.33 -8.93 8.87
CA GLU A 216 -8.20 -9.23 7.74
C GLU A 216 -7.83 -8.40 6.51
N THR A 217 -7.48 -7.12 6.69
CA THR A 217 -7.03 -6.25 5.61
C THR A 217 -5.64 -6.67 5.12
N ASN A 218 -4.66 -6.74 6.02
CA ASN A 218 -3.25 -6.82 5.63
C ASN A 218 -2.81 -8.25 5.26
N VAL A 219 -3.34 -9.27 5.94
CA VAL A 219 -2.98 -10.68 5.70
C VAL A 219 -4.10 -11.37 4.94
N GLY A 220 -5.33 -11.30 5.45
CA GLY A 220 -6.50 -11.93 4.85
C GLY A 220 -6.70 -11.48 3.40
N GLY A 221 -6.66 -10.16 3.14
CA GLY A 221 -6.78 -9.59 1.80
C GLY A 221 -5.73 -10.12 0.82
N TYR A 222 -4.48 -10.27 1.24
CA TYR A 222 -3.38 -10.75 0.39
C TYR A 222 -3.60 -12.22 0.00
N PHE A 223 -4.05 -13.06 0.96
CA PHE A 223 -4.41 -14.44 0.68
C PHE A 223 -5.60 -14.54 -0.29
N ARG A 224 -6.65 -13.75 -0.07
CA ARG A 224 -7.86 -13.75 -0.91
C ARG A 224 -7.55 -13.33 -2.34
N MET A 225 -6.83 -12.21 -2.52
CA MET A 225 -6.43 -11.70 -3.83
C MET A 225 -5.51 -12.68 -4.56
N ALA A 226 -4.49 -13.23 -3.90
CA ALA A 226 -3.63 -14.24 -4.51
C ALA A 226 -4.42 -15.49 -4.92
N ARG A 227 -5.32 -16.00 -4.06
CA ARG A 227 -6.16 -17.15 -4.37
C ARG A 227 -7.07 -16.91 -5.56
N ALA A 228 -7.66 -15.71 -5.67
CA ALA A 228 -8.50 -15.32 -6.80
C ALA A 228 -7.70 -15.14 -8.10
N ALA A 229 -6.49 -14.57 -8.02
CA ALA A 229 -5.65 -14.24 -9.18
C ALA A 229 -4.98 -15.44 -9.83
N VAL A 230 -4.42 -16.36 -9.02
CA VAL A 230 -3.58 -17.48 -9.51
C VAL A 230 -4.22 -18.32 -10.63
N PRO A 231 -5.53 -18.62 -10.64
CA PRO A 231 -6.19 -19.32 -11.75
C PRO A 231 -6.09 -18.62 -13.11
N PHE A 232 -5.93 -17.29 -13.13
CA PHE A 232 -5.86 -16.48 -14.35
C PHE A 232 -4.42 -16.12 -14.76
N MET A 233 -3.45 -16.34 -13.87
CA MET A 233 -2.04 -16.03 -14.10
C MET A 233 -1.32 -17.18 -14.82
N LYS A 234 -0.47 -16.83 -15.79
CA LYS A 234 0.31 -17.78 -16.60
C LYS A 234 1.79 -17.77 -16.20
N ALA A 235 2.56 -18.74 -16.72
CA ALA A 235 4.01 -18.75 -16.55
C ALA A 235 4.63 -17.43 -17.06
N GLY A 236 5.52 -16.84 -16.27
CA GLY A 236 6.08 -15.50 -16.49
C GLY A 236 5.42 -14.40 -15.65
N ALA A 237 4.25 -14.65 -15.07
CA ALA A 237 3.54 -13.70 -14.22
C ALA A 237 4.24 -13.46 -12.87
N SER A 238 3.87 -12.37 -12.19
CA SER A 238 4.46 -11.97 -10.91
C SER A 238 3.43 -11.52 -9.89
N ILE A 239 3.61 -11.95 -8.64
CA ILE A 239 2.91 -11.40 -7.48
C ILE A 239 3.93 -10.58 -6.68
N ILE A 240 3.57 -9.35 -6.31
CA ILE A 240 4.39 -8.46 -5.50
C ILE A 240 3.57 -8.04 -4.28
N ASN A 241 4.10 -8.33 -3.09
CA ASN A 241 3.46 -7.98 -1.83
C ASN A 241 4.17 -6.78 -1.20
N THR A 242 3.42 -5.80 -0.71
CA THR A 242 3.99 -4.67 0.02
C THR A 242 4.15 -5.02 1.49
N GLY A 243 5.39 -5.36 1.86
CA GLY A 243 5.83 -5.53 3.23
C GLY A 243 6.08 -4.19 3.93
N SER A 244 7.00 -4.18 4.90
CA SER A 244 7.43 -2.98 5.62
C SER A 244 8.74 -3.28 6.33
N VAL A 245 9.57 -2.26 6.57
CA VAL A 245 10.72 -2.35 7.47
C VAL A 245 10.31 -2.78 8.89
N THR A 246 9.08 -2.45 9.32
CA THR A 246 8.56 -2.88 10.63
C THR A 246 8.30 -4.39 10.70
N GLY A 247 8.05 -5.05 9.56
CA GLY A 247 8.00 -6.52 9.50
C GLY A 247 9.37 -7.17 9.68
N LEU A 248 10.46 -6.41 9.44
CA LEU A 248 11.85 -6.88 9.59
C LEU A 248 12.42 -6.54 10.96
N LYS A 249 12.12 -5.36 11.50
CA LYS A 249 12.73 -4.81 12.72
C LYS A 249 11.79 -4.77 13.92
N GLY A 250 10.49 -4.95 13.72
CA GLY A 250 9.46 -4.64 14.70
C GLY A 250 9.26 -3.13 14.89
N SER A 251 8.24 -2.78 15.68
CA SER A 251 8.00 -1.43 16.18
C SER A 251 7.21 -1.54 17.48
N ALA A 252 7.62 -0.80 18.51
CA ALA A 252 6.94 -0.78 19.80
C ALA A 252 5.52 -0.16 19.73
N HIS A 253 5.27 0.69 18.72
CA HIS A 253 4.02 1.44 18.58
C HIS A 253 3.09 0.90 17.48
N LEU A 254 3.52 -0.13 16.74
CA LEU A 254 2.78 -0.72 15.63
C LEU A 254 2.76 -2.24 15.78
N LEU A 255 2.23 -2.73 16.90
CA LEU A 255 2.34 -4.14 17.31
C LEU A 255 1.61 -5.08 16.34
N ASP A 256 0.31 -4.85 16.12
CA ASP A 256 -0.55 -5.57 15.18
C ASP A 256 -0.07 -5.40 13.73
N TYR A 257 0.21 -4.16 13.32
CA TYR A 257 0.70 -3.87 11.98
C TYR A 257 2.04 -4.56 11.68
N SER A 258 3.04 -4.46 12.57
CA SER A 258 4.34 -5.12 12.38
C SER A 258 4.21 -6.64 12.30
N ALA A 259 3.32 -7.24 13.12
CA ALA A 259 3.01 -8.66 13.05
C ALA A 259 2.44 -9.05 11.67
N THR A 260 1.48 -8.27 11.13
CA THR A 260 0.95 -8.52 9.78
C THR A 260 2.02 -8.40 8.69
N LYS A 261 2.95 -7.45 8.82
CA LYS A 261 4.02 -7.26 7.82
C LYS A 261 5.07 -8.38 7.87
N GLY A 262 5.38 -8.91 9.06
CA GLY A 262 6.15 -10.13 9.20
C GLY A 262 5.43 -11.36 8.61
N ALA A 263 4.12 -11.48 8.82
CA ALA A 263 3.30 -12.52 8.21
C ALA A 263 3.29 -12.42 6.67
N ILE A 264 3.20 -11.21 6.10
CA ILE A 264 3.30 -10.97 4.65
C ILE A 264 4.67 -11.41 4.10
N HIS A 265 5.76 -11.18 4.84
CA HIS A 265 7.10 -11.65 4.42
C HIS A 265 7.19 -13.18 4.42
N ALA A 266 6.66 -13.84 5.45
CA ALA A 266 6.60 -15.30 5.49
C ALA A 266 5.70 -15.85 4.37
N PHE A 267 4.51 -15.26 4.18
CA PHE A 267 3.57 -15.63 3.13
C PHE A 267 4.19 -15.52 1.74
N THR A 268 4.91 -14.43 1.45
CA THR A 268 5.66 -14.23 0.20
C THR A 268 6.59 -15.40 -0.09
N LYS A 269 7.41 -15.80 0.89
CA LYS A 269 8.37 -16.90 0.75
C LYS A 269 7.66 -18.25 0.54
N SER A 270 6.62 -18.52 1.32
CA SER A 270 5.84 -19.76 1.19
C SER A 270 5.10 -19.85 -0.14
N LEU A 271 4.49 -18.75 -0.60
CA LEU A 271 3.75 -18.70 -1.86
C LEU A 271 4.69 -18.79 -3.06
N ALA A 272 5.89 -18.18 -2.98
CA ALA A 272 6.93 -18.35 -4.01
C ALA A 272 7.27 -19.83 -4.24
N SER A 273 7.53 -20.57 -3.17
CA SER A 273 7.79 -22.01 -3.26
C SER A 273 6.58 -22.79 -3.76
N ASN A 274 5.36 -22.38 -3.39
CA ASN A 274 4.13 -23.06 -3.81
C ASN A 274 3.82 -22.87 -5.31
N LEU A 275 4.15 -21.70 -5.88
CA LEU A 275 3.83 -21.35 -7.27
C LEU A 275 5.01 -21.52 -8.24
N ILE A 276 6.15 -22.02 -7.78
CA ILE A 276 7.38 -22.13 -8.59
C ILE A 276 7.16 -23.00 -9.84
N ASP A 277 6.46 -24.13 -9.70
CA ASP A 277 6.17 -25.05 -10.82
C ASP A 277 5.14 -24.49 -11.81
N LYS A 278 4.40 -23.44 -11.43
CA LYS A 278 3.53 -22.68 -12.33
C LYS A 278 4.29 -21.58 -13.10
N GLY A 279 5.56 -21.38 -12.80
CA GLY A 279 6.37 -20.30 -13.39
C GLY A 279 5.94 -18.91 -12.95
N ILE A 280 5.31 -18.77 -11.78
CA ILE A 280 4.88 -17.48 -11.21
C ILE A 280 5.86 -17.08 -10.11
N ARG A 281 6.40 -15.86 -10.21
CA ARG A 281 7.33 -15.32 -9.21
C ARG A 281 6.56 -14.60 -8.12
N VAL A 282 6.97 -14.74 -6.87
CA VAL A 282 6.34 -14.04 -5.73
C VAL A 282 7.41 -13.36 -4.92
N ASN A 283 7.36 -12.03 -4.81
CA ASN A 283 8.36 -11.26 -4.09
C ASN A 283 7.68 -10.19 -3.21
N ALA A 284 8.43 -9.58 -2.31
CA ALA A 284 7.96 -8.45 -1.54
C ALA A 284 8.89 -7.25 -1.66
N VAL A 285 8.32 -6.05 -1.64
CA VAL A 285 9.05 -4.80 -1.38
C VAL A 285 8.81 -4.44 0.09
N ALA A 286 9.85 -4.08 0.83
CA ALA A 286 9.75 -3.63 2.22
C ALA A 286 10.15 -2.14 2.31
N PRO A 287 9.19 -1.22 2.22
CA PRO A 287 9.45 0.20 2.35
C PRO A 287 9.92 0.58 3.77
N GLY A 288 10.74 1.63 3.84
CA GLY A 288 10.99 2.38 5.07
C GLY A 288 9.93 3.45 5.31
N PRO A 289 10.30 4.63 5.84
CA PRO A 289 9.37 5.75 5.94
C PRO A 289 9.11 6.33 4.55
N VAL A 290 7.87 6.25 4.07
CA VAL A 290 7.43 6.82 2.79
C VAL A 290 6.32 7.82 3.06
N TRP A 291 6.40 9.01 2.48
CA TRP A 291 5.39 10.05 2.63
C TRP A 291 4.11 9.67 1.87
N THR A 292 3.06 9.31 2.61
CA THR A 292 1.76 8.86 2.07
C THR A 292 0.62 9.37 2.97
N PRO A 293 -0.64 9.35 2.51
CA PRO A 293 -1.78 9.75 3.34
C PRO A 293 -1.91 8.94 4.63
N LEU A 294 -1.39 7.71 4.63
CA LEU A 294 -1.39 6.81 5.77
C LEU A 294 -0.59 7.33 6.97
N ASN A 295 0.37 8.25 6.79
CA ASN A 295 1.18 8.77 7.90
C ASN A 295 0.46 9.87 8.69
N PRO A 296 -0.12 10.91 8.06
CA PRO A 296 -0.81 11.97 8.80
C PRO A 296 -2.15 11.55 9.38
N ALA A 297 -2.81 10.53 8.84
CA ALA A 297 -4.03 9.94 9.44
C ALA A 297 -3.73 9.13 10.72
N ASP A 298 -2.47 8.74 10.91
CA ASP A 298 -2.05 7.78 11.94
C ASP A 298 -1.32 8.43 13.12
N GLN A 299 -0.64 9.55 12.90
CA GLN A 299 0.19 10.20 13.91
C GLN A 299 -0.23 11.64 14.24
N PRO A 300 0.05 12.12 15.47
CA PRO A 300 -0.08 13.54 15.82
C PRO A 300 0.79 14.42 14.92
N ALA A 301 0.30 15.64 14.64
CA ALA A 301 0.95 16.59 13.73
C ALA A 301 2.45 16.83 14.00
N GLU A 302 2.86 16.88 15.27
CA GLU A 302 4.26 17.08 15.66
C GLU A 302 5.15 15.90 15.28
N GLN A 303 4.64 14.66 15.37
CA GLN A 303 5.41 13.47 14.99
C GLN A 303 5.49 13.32 13.46
N VAL A 304 4.44 13.74 12.74
CA VAL A 304 4.40 13.78 11.27
C VAL A 304 5.53 14.66 10.72
N ALA A 305 5.81 15.81 11.34
CA ALA A 305 6.90 16.70 10.94
C ALA A 305 8.31 16.08 11.13
N GLU A 306 8.44 15.09 12.02
CA GLU A 306 9.69 14.37 12.28
C GLU A 306 9.82 13.06 11.47
N PHE A 307 8.79 12.71 10.70
CA PHE A 307 8.74 11.45 9.97
C PHE A 307 9.89 11.30 8.97
N GLY A 308 10.59 10.17 9.03
CA GLY A 308 11.74 9.86 8.17
C GLY A 308 13.08 10.45 8.59
N LYS A 309 13.15 11.42 9.52
CA LYS A 309 14.41 12.04 9.99
C LYS A 309 15.34 11.06 10.71
N ASN A 310 14.80 9.96 11.24
CA ASN A 310 15.57 8.91 11.90
C ASN A 310 16.22 7.91 10.93
N SER A 311 15.91 7.96 9.63
CA SER A 311 16.61 7.14 8.63
C SER A 311 18.08 7.57 8.50
N ASP A 312 18.91 6.79 7.81
CA ASP A 312 20.30 7.20 7.55
C ASP A 312 20.37 8.28 6.47
N MET A 313 19.37 8.33 5.58
CA MET A 313 19.18 9.39 4.60
C MET A 313 18.53 10.65 5.17
N LYS A 314 18.08 10.65 6.43
CA LYS A 314 17.53 11.82 7.16
C LYS A 314 16.32 12.48 6.50
N ARG A 315 15.60 11.76 5.65
CA ARG A 315 14.33 12.17 5.04
C ARG A 315 13.42 10.96 4.81
N PRO A 316 12.09 11.16 4.69
CA PRO A 316 11.22 10.14 4.13
C PRO A 316 11.49 9.95 2.64
N ALA A 317 11.19 8.77 2.13
CA ALA A 317 11.08 8.55 0.69
C ALA A 317 9.76 9.14 0.16
N GLN A 318 9.75 9.54 -1.11
CA GLN A 318 8.52 9.81 -1.85
C GLN A 318 8.03 8.53 -2.54
N PRO A 319 6.72 8.36 -2.77
CA PRO A 319 6.18 7.18 -3.45
C PRO A 319 6.86 6.83 -4.78
N GLU A 320 7.26 7.85 -5.55
CA GLU A 320 7.97 7.67 -6.82
C GLU A 320 9.33 6.97 -6.67
N GLU A 321 9.97 7.05 -5.51
CA GLU A 321 11.25 6.38 -5.24
C GLU A 321 11.09 4.87 -4.98
N LEU A 322 9.86 4.39 -4.71
CA LEU A 322 9.54 2.99 -4.48
C LEU A 322 9.14 2.29 -5.77
N SER A 323 8.39 2.98 -6.64
CA SER A 323 7.80 2.41 -7.85
C SER A 323 8.79 1.70 -8.80
N PRO A 324 10.07 2.10 -8.98
CA PRO A 324 11.03 1.36 -9.80
C PRO A 324 11.32 -0.06 -9.27
N ALA A 325 11.25 -0.28 -7.96
CA ALA A 325 11.45 -1.60 -7.37
C ALA A 325 10.32 -2.56 -7.78
N TYR A 326 9.10 -2.06 -7.89
CA TYR A 326 7.95 -2.84 -8.37
C TYR A 326 8.10 -3.18 -9.85
N VAL A 327 8.52 -2.24 -10.70
CA VAL A 327 8.81 -2.52 -12.12
C VAL A 327 9.89 -3.59 -12.25
N PHE A 328 10.97 -3.48 -11.47
CA PHE A 328 12.06 -4.45 -11.44
C PHE A 328 11.54 -5.85 -11.11
N LEU A 329 10.74 -5.99 -10.05
CA LEU A 329 10.20 -7.29 -9.63
C LEU A 329 9.10 -7.81 -10.57
N ALA A 330 8.31 -6.94 -11.18
CA ALA A 330 7.27 -7.33 -12.12
C ALA A 330 7.85 -7.84 -13.44
N SER A 331 8.93 -7.24 -13.93
CA SER A 331 9.49 -7.56 -15.25
C SER A 331 10.31 -8.85 -15.26
N PRO A 332 9.96 -9.84 -16.10
CA PRO A 332 10.79 -11.03 -16.30
C PRO A 332 12.19 -10.70 -16.85
N ALA A 333 12.32 -9.63 -17.65
CA ALA A 333 13.61 -9.20 -18.20
C ALA A 333 14.60 -8.74 -17.12
N CYS A 334 14.11 -8.36 -15.94
CA CYS A 334 14.92 -7.89 -14.82
C CYS A 334 15.06 -8.92 -13.70
N ALA A 335 14.01 -9.72 -13.46
CA ALA A 335 13.89 -10.53 -12.25
C ALA A 335 13.48 -11.99 -12.51
N SER A 336 13.73 -12.54 -13.71
CA SER A 336 13.38 -13.92 -14.07
C SER A 336 13.95 -14.99 -13.12
N TYR A 337 15.09 -14.71 -12.48
CA TYR A 337 15.74 -15.62 -11.51
C TYR A 337 15.54 -15.17 -10.04
N ILE A 338 14.52 -14.34 -9.77
CA ILE A 338 14.25 -13.79 -8.44
C ILE A 338 12.81 -14.15 -8.03
N THR A 339 12.69 -14.99 -7.01
CA THR A 339 11.42 -15.32 -6.35
C THR A 339 11.67 -15.60 -4.87
N GLY A 340 10.72 -15.27 -4.00
CA GLY A 340 10.77 -15.47 -2.56
C GLY A 340 11.59 -14.44 -1.78
N ILE A 341 12.02 -13.33 -2.40
CA ILE A 341 12.80 -12.31 -1.70
C ILE A 341 11.92 -11.27 -1.02
N VAL A 342 12.50 -10.60 -0.01
CA VAL A 342 12.02 -9.32 0.52
C VAL A 342 13.07 -8.29 0.16
N LEU A 343 12.72 -7.32 -0.69
CA LEU A 343 13.60 -6.24 -1.15
C LEU A 343 13.41 -5.00 -0.28
N PRO A 344 14.36 -4.64 0.60
CA PRO A 344 14.24 -3.45 1.43
C PRO A 344 14.52 -2.18 0.63
N VAL A 345 13.64 -1.18 0.73
CA VAL A 345 13.84 0.18 0.18
C VAL A 345 13.58 1.17 1.31
N THR A 346 14.60 1.40 2.14
CA THR A 346 14.38 1.91 3.52
C THR A 346 15.01 3.26 3.82
N GLY A 347 15.93 3.75 2.98
CA GLY A 347 16.76 4.92 3.33
C GLY A 347 17.69 4.70 4.53
N SER A 348 17.89 3.44 4.96
CA SER A 348 18.77 3.06 6.06
C SER A 348 19.77 2.00 5.64
N VAL A 349 21.02 2.14 6.09
CA VAL A 349 22.07 1.15 6.01
C VAL A 349 21.81 0.11 7.11
N ALA A 350 21.15 -0.97 6.74
CA ALA A 350 21.02 -2.13 7.61
C ALA A 350 21.24 -3.40 6.78
N ALA A 351 22.04 -4.32 7.31
CA ALA A 351 21.98 -5.71 6.87
C ALA A 351 20.64 -6.26 7.37
N ILE A 352 19.70 -6.50 6.46
CA ILE A 352 18.40 -7.09 6.78
C ILE A 352 18.23 -8.37 5.98
#